data_AF-A0A2Z4V089-F1
#
_entry.id   AF-A0A2Z4V089-F1
#
_cell.length_a   1.000
_cell.length_b   1.000
_cell.length_c   1.000
_cell.angle_alpha   90.00
_cell.angle_beta   90.00
_cell.angle_gamma   90.00
#
_symmetry.space_group_name_H-M   'P 1'
#
loop_
_entity.id
_entity.type
_entity.pdbx_description
1 polymer ?
#
loop_
_entity_poly.entity_id
_entity_poly.type
_entity_poly.pdbx_seq_one_letter_code
_entity_poly.pdbx_strand_id
1 'polypeptide(L)'
;MVPSAAASGMNSDPQPKKSSESEDARHDEHKRKCVTGRDLSTAAPDFVGFPVGTIFRVATDRQGHAFLNDSRNPGVWINLGTLANAPTCITDTAASVTEGNPGYLYISLLAKDGVLHQVRCDTSSTPFTPANLPGTCGTGFEPIQDTPVV
;
A
#
# COMPACT_ATOMS: atom_id res chain seq x y z
N MET A 1 -0.71 55.40 -69.25
CA MET A 1 0.41 55.55 -68.28
C MET A 1 1.21 54.25 -68.30
N VAL A 2 2.47 54.29 -68.75
CA VAL A 2 3.52 53.26 -68.55
C VAL A 2 4.17 53.50 -67.16
N PRO A 3 5.04 52.65 -66.57
CA PRO A 3 5.42 51.24 -66.83
C PRO A 3 5.58 50.36 -65.55
N SER A 4 6.05 49.12 -65.78
CA SER A 4 6.70 48.11 -64.91
C SER A 4 7.48 48.56 -63.67
N ALA A 5 7.58 47.65 -62.68
CA ALA A 5 8.86 47.21 -62.10
C ALA A 5 8.72 45.88 -61.34
N ALA A 6 9.57 44.91 -61.70
CA ALA A 6 9.91 43.75 -60.89
C ALA A 6 11.08 44.11 -59.95
N ALA A 7 11.13 43.53 -58.75
CA ALA A 7 12.37 43.42 -58.00
C ALA A 7 12.34 42.17 -57.10
N SER A 8 13.23 41.24 -57.41
CA SER A 8 13.65 40.12 -56.57
C SER A 8 14.16 40.60 -55.22
N GLY A 9 13.84 39.86 -54.17
CA GLY A 9 14.47 39.95 -52.87
C GLY A 9 14.67 38.55 -52.29
N MET A 10 15.79 37.93 -52.64
CA MET A 10 16.33 36.77 -51.92
C MET A 10 16.78 37.23 -50.54
N ASN A 11 16.33 36.59 -49.47
CA ASN A 11 17.14 36.46 -48.26
C ASN A 11 16.73 35.23 -47.44
N SER A 12 17.50 34.19 -47.64
CA SER A 12 18.08 33.24 -46.68
C SER A 12 17.43 33.08 -45.30
N ASP A 13 17.10 31.82 -45.00
CA ASP A 13 16.86 31.22 -43.68
C ASP A 13 17.61 31.88 -42.52
N PRO A 14 16.90 32.14 -41.42
CA PRO A 14 17.42 31.95 -40.08
C PRO A 14 16.89 30.61 -39.55
N GLN A 15 17.83 29.70 -39.27
CA GLN A 15 17.65 28.47 -38.50
C GLN A 15 16.55 28.59 -37.43
N PRO A 16 15.64 27.61 -37.27
CA PRO A 16 14.94 27.49 -36.02
C PRO A 16 15.99 27.24 -34.94
N LYS A 17 16.16 28.26 -34.09
CA LYS A 17 16.89 28.22 -32.84
C LYS A 17 16.68 26.87 -32.18
N LYS A 18 17.78 26.26 -31.72
CA LYS A 18 17.80 25.29 -30.62
C LYS A 18 16.71 25.67 -29.63
N SER A 19 15.57 24.99 -29.70
CA SER A 19 14.64 24.93 -28.58
C SER A 19 15.39 24.09 -27.55
N SER A 20 16.11 24.80 -26.70
CA SER A 20 16.25 24.49 -25.28
C SER A 20 15.74 23.10 -24.96
N GLU A 21 16.66 22.15 -24.83
CA GLU A 21 16.48 21.02 -23.91
C GLU A 21 15.86 21.61 -22.66
N SER A 22 14.56 21.40 -22.52
CA SER A 22 13.82 21.83 -21.35
C SER A 22 14.41 21.02 -20.23
N GLU A 23 15.06 21.72 -19.30
CA GLU A 23 15.56 21.22 -18.04
C GLU A 23 14.42 20.76 -17.09
N ASP A 24 13.30 20.26 -17.64
CA ASP A 24 12.16 19.71 -16.92
C ASP A 24 12.22 18.18 -16.79
N ALA A 25 13.22 17.51 -17.39
CA ALA A 25 13.42 16.07 -17.25
C ALA A 25 14.13 15.66 -15.94
N ARG A 26 14.33 16.57 -14.99
CA ARG A 26 15.10 16.33 -13.74
C ARG A 26 14.34 16.62 -12.45
N HIS A 27 13.00 16.64 -12.49
CA HIS A 27 12.19 16.92 -11.30
C HIS A 27 11.03 15.95 -11.02
N ASP A 28 11.06 14.71 -11.55
CA ASP A 28 9.98 13.73 -11.33
C ASP A 28 10.44 12.38 -10.73
N GLU A 29 11.62 12.34 -10.09
CA GLU A 29 12.01 11.19 -9.25
C GLU A 29 11.43 11.24 -7.82
N HIS A 30 10.85 12.37 -7.41
CA HIS A 30 10.29 12.54 -6.07
C HIS A 30 8.78 12.32 -6.04
N LYS A 31 8.42 11.03 -5.93
CA LYS A 31 7.13 10.40 -5.56
C LYS A 31 6.68 9.42 -6.63
N ARG A 32 7.45 8.35 -6.86
CA ARG A 32 6.86 7.14 -7.42
C ARG A 32 5.74 6.70 -6.48
N LYS A 33 4.49 7.04 -6.84
CA LYS A 33 3.30 6.62 -6.11
C LYS A 33 3.33 5.10 -6.00
N CYS A 34 3.01 4.58 -4.84
CA CYS A 34 2.79 3.16 -4.73
C CYS A 34 1.63 2.77 -5.62
N VAL A 35 1.84 1.80 -6.50
CA VAL A 35 0.79 1.20 -7.31
C VAL A 35 0.93 -0.29 -7.13
N THR A 36 -0.08 -0.89 -6.51
CA THR A 36 -0.14 -2.33 -6.23
C THR A 36 -1.51 -2.87 -6.65
N GLY A 37 -1.60 -4.19 -6.79
CA GLY A 37 -2.86 -4.90 -6.88
C GLY A 37 -3.67 -4.77 -5.58
N ARG A 38 -4.97 -5.06 -5.67
CA ARG A 38 -5.77 -5.29 -4.47
C ARG A 38 -5.60 -6.75 -4.10
N ASP A 39 -5.09 -6.98 -2.90
CA ASP A 39 -5.02 -8.30 -2.30
C ASP A 39 -6.09 -8.44 -1.20
N LEU A 40 -6.50 -9.68 -0.94
CA LEU A 40 -7.44 -10.06 0.11
C LEU A 40 -7.03 -11.41 0.70
N SER A 41 -6.73 -11.41 2.00
CA SER A 41 -6.54 -12.61 2.81
C SER A 41 -7.60 -12.72 3.90
N THR A 42 -8.00 -13.95 4.25
CA THR A 42 -9.01 -14.21 5.27
C THR A 42 -8.60 -15.34 6.20
N ALA A 43 -8.92 -15.19 7.50
CA ALA A 43 -8.77 -16.24 8.49
C ALA A 43 -10.00 -16.28 9.41
N ALA A 44 -10.47 -17.47 9.76
CA ALA A 44 -11.63 -17.67 10.61
C ALA A 44 -11.25 -18.58 11.78
N PRO A 45 -11.29 -18.10 13.03
CA PRO A 45 -11.17 -18.98 14.19
C PRO A 45 -12.45 -19.79 14.37
N ASP A 46 -12.31 -21.07 14.67
CA ASP A 46 -13.41 -22.01 14.92
C ASP A 46 -13.36 -22.66 16.32
N PHE A 47 -12.52 -22.13 17.22
CA PHE A 47 -12.32 -22.65 18.58
C PHE A 47 -13.15 -21.95 19.66
N VAL A 48 -13.14 -22.52 20.86
CA VAL A 48 -13.89 -22.06 22.04
C VAL A 48 -13.44 -20.66 22.48
N GLY A 49 -14.38 -19.73 22.65
CA GLY A 49 -14.11 -18.35 23.08
C GLY A 49 -14.31 -17.30 22.00
N PHE A 50 -14.56 -17.73 20.75
CA PHE A 50 -15.00 -16.87 19.66
C PHE A 50 -16.48 -17.05 19.33
N PRO A 51 -17.19 -15.96 19.00
CA PRO A 51 -18.51 -16.08 18.38
C PRO A 51 -18.41 -16.91 17.10
N VAL A 52 -19.31 -17.88 16.94
CA VAL A 52 -19.45 -18.68 15.72
C VAL A 52 -19.54 -17.74 14.51
N GLY A 53 -18.68 -17.96 13.50
CA GLY A 53 -18.66 -17.16 12.28
C GLY A 53 -17.83 -15.88 12.36
N THR A 54 -16.93 -15.75 13.35
CA THR A 54 -15.93 -14.68 13.33
C THR A 54 -14.98 -14.89 12.15
N ILE A 55 -14.77 -13.86 11.34
CA ILE A 55 -13.88 -13.86 10.17
C ILE A 55 -13.06 -12.58 10.23
N PHE A 56 -11.74 -12.74 10.22
CA PHE A 56 -10.80 -11.66 9.99
C PHE A 56 -10.45 -11.58 8.51
N ARG A 57 -10.42 -10.36 7.97
CA ARG A 57 -10.02 -10.10 6.59
C ARG A 57 -8.95 -9.04 6.59
N VAL A 58 -7.92 -9.24 5.78
CA VAL A 58 -6.90 -8.23 5.52
C VAL A 58 -6.93 -7.93 4.04
N ALA A 59 -6.93 -6.66 3.67
CA ALA A 59 -6.97 -6.25 2.27
C ALA A 59 -6.07 -5.04 2.01
N THR A 60 -5.63 -4.89 0.76
CA THR A 60 -4.89 -3.70 0.31
C THR A 60 -5.72 -2.81 -0.61
N ASP A 61 -5.45 -1.51 -0.56
CA ASP A 61 -5.91 -0.58 -1.59
C ASP A 61 -4.87 -0.43 -2.72
N ARG A 62 -5.24 0.31 -3.77
CA ARG A 62 -4.35 0.55 -4.93
C ARG A 62 -3.13 1.40 -4.59
N GLN A 63 -3.11 2.03 -3.42
CA GLN A 63 -2.04 2.89 -2.93
C GLN A 63 -1.10 2.13 -1.99
N GLY A 64 -1.32 0.83 -1.78
CA GLY A 64 -0.47 -0.02 -0.95
C GLY A 64 -0.70 0.19 0.55
N HIS A 65 -1.86 0.71 0.95
CA HIS A 65 -2.28 0.67 2.35
C HIS A 65 -2.96 -0.67 2.64
N ALA A 66 -2.71 -1.23 3.82
CA ALA A 66 -3.37 -2.44 4.28
C ALA A 66 -4.43 -2.13 5.35
N PHE A 67 -5.52 -2.91 5.35
CA PHE A 67 -6.66 -2.72 6.24
C PHE A 67 -7.10 -4.04 6.84
N LEU A 68 -7.47 -4.03 8.12
CA LEU A 68 -8.09 -5.15 8.82
C LEU A 68 -9.60 -4.94 8.94
N ASN A 69 -10.37 -5.98 8.64
CA ASN A 69 -11.78 -6.08 8.96
C ASN A 69 -12.01 -7.26 9.92
N ASP A 70 -12.79 -7.00 10.95
CA ASP A 70 -13.34 -8.00 11.87
C ASP A 70 -14.83 -8.15 11.55
N SER A 71 -15.31 -9.36 11.24
CA SER A 71 -16.71 -9.57 10.85
C SER A 71 -17.71 -9.20 11.93
N ARG A 72 -17.29 -9.11 13.19
CA ARG A 72 -18.12 -8.66 14.31
C ARG A 72 -18.34 -7.15 14.33
N ASN A 73 -17.58 -6.41 13.52
CA ASN A 73 -17.71 -4.97 13.30
C ASN A 73 -17.90 -4.68 11.80
N PRO A 74 -19.08 -5.01 11.23
CA PRO A 74 -19.31 -4.94 9.80
C PRO A 74 -19.20 -3.51 9.28
N GLY A 75 -18.53 -3.36 8.12
CA GLY A 75 -18.34 -2.06 7.47
C GLY A 75 -17.11 -1.27 7.96
N VAL A 76 -16.43 -1.72 9.02
CA VAL A 76 -15.20 -1.07 9.52
C VAL A 76 -13.97 -1.75 8.92
N TRP A 77 -13.15 -0.94 8.23
CA TRP A 77 -11.82 -1.28 7.74
C TRP A 77 -10.79 -0.43 8.47
N ILE A 78 -10.00 -1.06 9.33
CA ILE A 78 -9.03 -0.40 10.21
C ILE A 78 -7.71 -0.31 9.46
N ASN A 79 -7.18 0.90 9.28
CA ASN A 79 -5.90 1.09 8.62
C ASN A 79 -4.76 0.49 9.47
N LEU A 80 -4.06 -0.51 8.94
CA LEU A 80 -2.95 -1.17 9.62
C LEU A 80 -1.69 -0.29 9.68
N GLY A 81 -1.61 0.76 8.86
CA GLY A 81 -0.57 1.77 8.92
C GLY A 81 -0.56 2.60 10.21
N THR A 82 -1.56 2.46 11.08
CA THR A 82 -1.55 3.08 12.41
C THR A 82 -0.73 2.28 13.43
N LEU A 83 -0.37 1.03 13.12
CA LEU A 83 0.47 0.21 13.98
C LEU A 83 1.94 0.64 13.84
N ALA A 84 2.68 0.53 14.94
CA ALA A 84 4.11 0.80 14.92
C ALA A 84 4.82 -0.09 13.89
N ASN A 85 5.82 0.49 13.22
CA ASN A 85 6.66 -0.17 12.22
C ASN A 85 5.90 -0.79 11.02
N ALA A 86 4.65 -0.39 10.79
CA ALA A 86 3.90 -0.85 9.63
C ALA A 86 4.66 -0.47 8.34
N PRO A 87 4.97 -1.44 7.46
CA PRO A 87 5.64 -1.13 6.21
C PRO A 87 4.76 -0.22 5.33
N THR A 88 5.41 0.51 4.44
CA THR A 88 4.71 1.25 3.39
C THR A 88 4.75 0.43 2.11
N CYS A 89 3.85 0.72 1.17
CA CYS A 89 3.84 0.06 -0.13
C CYS A 89 3.62 -1.46 -0.05
N ILE A 90 2.50 -1.88 0.53
CA ILE A 90 2.18 -3.31 0.66
C ILE A 90 1.75 -3.88 -0.69
N THR A 91 2.32 -5.02 -1.05
CA THR A 91 2.05 -5.73 -2.31
C THR A 91 1.18 -6.95 -2.13
N ASP A 92 1.25 -7.59 -0.97
CA ASP A 92 0.51 -8.81 -0.65
C ASP A 92 0.23 -8.90 0.86
N THR A 93 -0.78 -9.65 1.25
CA THR A 93 -1.19 -9.83 2.65
C THR A 93 -1.49 -11.28 2.97
N ALA A 94 -1.23 -11.68 4.21
CA ALA A 94 -1.67 -12.96 4.74
C ALA A 94 -2.24 -12.78 6.14
N ALA A 95 -3.22 -13.62 6.48
CA ALA A 95 -3.87 -13.65 7.78
C ALA A 95 -3.92 -15.10 8.25
N SER A 96 -3.59 -15.34 9.51
CA SER A 96 -3.73 -16.66 10.14
C SER A 96 -4.14 -16.50 11.60
N VAL A 97 -4.77 -17.53 12.15
CA VAL A 97 -5.20 -17.57 13.54
C VAL A 97 -4.66 -18.83 14.22
N THR A 98 -4.38 -18.74 15.52
CA THR A 98 -4.04 -19.93 16.32
C THR A 98 -5.27 -20.48 17.03
N GLU A 99 -5.36 -21.81 17.13
CA GLU A 99 -6.41 -22.52 17.87
C GLU A 99 -6.10 -22.60 19.38
N GLY A 100 -5.88 -21.45 20.02
CA GLY A 100 -5.60 -21.34 21.46
C GLY A 100 -6.71 -20.59 22.20
N ASN A 101 -6.78 -20.65 23.53
CA ASN A 101 -7.71 -19.83 24.32
C ASN A 101 -6.96 -18.94 25.34
N PRO A 102 -6.77 -17.62 25.07
CA PRO A 102 -7.10 -16.94 23.82
C PRO A 102 -6.13 -17.33 22.69
N GLY A 103 -6.61 -17.24 21.45
CA GLY A 103 -5.80 -17.40 20.26
C GLY A 103 -5.15 -16.08 19.86
N TYR A 104 -4.33 -16.13 18.82
CA TYR A 104 -3.67 -14.97 18.24
C TYR A 104 -4.10 -14.81 16.79
N LEU A 105 -4.23 -13.56 16.35
CA LEU A 105 -4.32 -13.20 14.94
C LEU A 105 -2.92 -12.77 14.49
N TYR A 106 -2.37 -13.46 13.51
CA TYR A 106 -1.14 -13.07 12.83
C TYR A 106 -1.50 -12.42 11.50
N ILE A 107 -0.97 -11.23 11.27
CA ILE A 107 -1.10 -10.52 9.99
C ILE A 107 0.29 -10.34 9.42
N SER A 108 0.50 -10.83 8.21
CA SER A 108 1.73 -10.64 7.46
C SER A 108 1.50 -9.71 6.29
N LEU A 109 2.43 -8.78 6.07
CA LEU A 109 2.42 -7.82 4.97
C LEU A 109 3.72 -7.96 4.18
N LEU A 110 3.61 -8.17 2.86
CA LEU A 110 4.76 -8.15 1.96
C LEU A 110 4.95 -6.74 1.44
N ALA A 111 6.03 -6.09 1.86
CA ALA A 111 6.40 -4.77 1.37
C ALA A 111 7.01 -4.86 -0.03
N LYS A 112 7.00 -3.75 -0.77
CA LYS A 112 7.53 -3.66 -2.14
C LYS A 112 9.03 -3.97 -2.24
N ASP A 113 9.79 -3.78 -1.17
CA ASP A 113 11.20 -4.16 -1.09
C ASP A 113 11.42 -5.68 -0.94
N GLY A 114 10.33 -6.46 -0.89
CA GLY A 114 10.35 -7.91 -0.76
C GLY A 114 10.42 -8.39 0.70
N VAL A 115 10.50 -7.48 1.68
CA VAL A 115 10.56 -7.87 3.10
C VAL A 115 9.15 -8.18 3.61
N LEU A 116 9.01 -9.32 4.28
CA LEU A 116 7.80 -9.68 5.00
C LEU A 116 7.86 -9.09 6.41
N HIS A 117 6.79 -8.41 6.78
CA HIS A 117 6.57 -7.94 8.15
C HIS A 117 5.39 -8.67 8.76
N GLN A 118 5.48 -9.03 10.03
CA GLN A 118 4.39 -9.68 10.73
C GLN A 118 4.06 -8.94 12.02
N VAL A 119 2.78 -8.88 12.34
CA VAL A 119 2.28 -8.47 13.65
C VAL A 119 1.46 -9.60 14.26
N ARG A 120 1.56 -9.74 15.59
CA ARG A 120 0.72 -10.61 16.40
C ARG A 120 -0.24 -9.75 17.19
N CYS A 121 -1.54 -10.00 17.03
CA CYS A 121 -2.59 -9.34 17.80
C CYS A 121 -3.27 -10.35 18.73
N ASP A 122 -3.39 -9.97 20.00
CA ASP A 122 -4.15 -10.71 20.99
C ASP A 122 -5.62 -10.68 20.62
N THR A 123 -6.26 -11.85 20.60
CA THR A 123 -7.67 -11.95 20.28
C THR A 123 -8.54 -12.08 21.53
N SER A 124 -9.78 -11.60 21.42
CA SER A 124 -10.77 -11.69 22.49
C SER A 124 -12.18 -11.66 21.91
N SER A 125 -13.19 -11.73 22.79
CA SER A 125 -14.59 -11.50 22.43
C SER A 125 -14.89 -10.06 22.00
N THR A 126 -14.00 -9.10 22.31
CA THR A 126 -14.13 -7.70 21.87
C THR A 126 -13.68 -7.56 20.41
N PRO A 127 -14.51 -6.98 19.52
CA PRO A 127 -14.10 -6.74 18.14
C PRO A 127 -12.94 -5.75 18.03
N PHE A 128 -12.12 -5.89 16.99
CA PHE A 128 -11.12 -4.88 16.68
C PHE A 128 -11.77 -3.56 16.25
N THR A 129 -11.16 -2.46 16.66
CA THR A 129 -11.50 -1.07 16.34
C THR A 129 -10.22 -0.27 16.16
N PRO A 130 -10.26 0.90 15.49
CA PRO A 130 -9.08 1.77 15.42
C PRO A 130 -8.51 2.15 16.79
N ALA A 131 -9.36 2.22 17.83
CA ALA A 131 -8.95 2.62 19.17
C ALA A 131 -8.24 1.51 19.96
N ASN A 132 -8.64 0.25 19.80
CA ASN A 132 -8.05 -0.87 20.57
C ASN A 132 -6.93 -1.60 19.82
N LEU A 133 -6.85 -1.48 18.49
CA LEU A 133 -5.91 -2.24 17.67
C LEU A 133 -4.43 -2.08 18.12
N PRO A 134 -3.93 -0.85 18.39
CA PRO A 134 -2.55 -0.69 18.86
C PRO A 134 -2.28 -1.40 20.19
N GLY A 135 -3.24 -1.37 21.12
CA GLY A 135 -3.11 -2.06 22.41
C GLY A 135 -3.10 -3.58 22.26
N THR A 136 -3.89 -4.13 21.34
CA THR A 136 -3.97 -5.58 21.11
C THR A 136 -2.78 -6.14 20.32
N CYS A 137 -2.14 -5.32 19.47
CA CYS A 137 -1.06 -5.77 18.58
C CYS A 137 0.34 -5.44 19.12
N GLY A 138 0.44 -4.98 20.37
CA GLY A 138 1.70 -4.80 21.09
C GLY A 138 2.67 -3.86 20.39
N THR A 139 3.88 -4.37 20.10
CA THR A 139 4.98 -3.62 19.47
C THR A 139 4.75 -3.28 18.01
N GLY A 140 3.66 -3.79 17.40
CA GLY A 140 3.36 -3.59 15.99
C GLY A 140 4.08 -4.59 15.10
N PHE A 141 4.43 -4.15 13.89
CA PHE A 141 5.04 -5.01 12.88
C PHE A 141 6.53 -5.24 13.14
N GLU A 142 6.99 -6.46 12.92
CA GLU A 142 8.40 -6.84 12.96
C GLU A 142 8.79 -7.52 11.65
N PRO A 143 9.97 -7.19 11.08
CA PRO A 143 10.44 -7.85 9.87
C PRO A 143 10.78 -9.32 10.17
N ILE A 144 10.26 -10.22 9.35
CA ILE A 144 10.63 -11.63 9.39
C ILE A 144 12.06 -11.75 8.86
N GLN A 145 12.96 -12.20 9.72
CA GLN A 145 14.36 -12.43 9.37
C GLN A 145 14.47 -13.48 8.26
N ASP A 146 15.50 -13.33 7.42
CA ASP A 146 15.76 -14.24 6.30
C ASP A 146 14.60 -14.36 5.30
N THR A 147 13.75 -13.33 5.19
CA THR A 147 12.79 -13.24 4.10
C THR A 147 13.55 -13.32 2.76
N PRO A 148 13.20 -14.26 1.85
CA PRO A 148 13.91 -14.42 0.59
C PRO A 148 13.67 -13.22 -0.31
N VAL A 149 14.65 -12.31 -0.34
CA VAL A 149 14.74 -11.18 -1.28
C VAL A 149 15.80 -11.51 -2.33
N VAL A 150 15.48 -11.30 -3.62
CA VAL A 150 16.38 -11.55 -4.77
C VAL A 150 16.92 -10.26 -5.36
#